data_AF-A0A146M9E7-F1
#
_entry.id   AF-A0A146M9E7-F1
#
_cell.length_a   1.000
_cell.length_b   1.000
_cell.length_c   1.000
_cell.angle_alpha   90.00
_cell.angle_beta   90.00
_cell.angle_gamma   90.00
#
_symmetry.space_group_name_H-M   'P 1'
#
loop_
_entity.id
_entity.type
_entity.pdbx_description
1 polymer ?
#
loop_
_entity_poly.entity_id
_entity_poly.type
_entity_poly.pdbx_seq_one_letter_code
_entity_poly.pdbx_strand_id
1 'polypeptide(L)'
;TVLSVQVLWRRFELKMKSLLVLISVVGAAVAQHWGAPAAPGVPADTPEVAAAKAAHLAALARANQAPVPQQQSWAQPQQQWNQPQQQWNQPQQPQARWNGPVALPPGFDQNGAPLPVQDTPEVAAERA
;
A
#
# COMPACT_ATOMS: atom_id res chain seq x y z
N THR A 1 -47.34 7.55 -47.34
CA THR A 1 -46.22 8.37 -46.81
C THR A 1 -45.92 8.09 -45.35
N VAL A 2 -46.89 8.08 -44.42
CA VAL A 2 -46.65 7.84 -42.98
C VAL A 2 -46.08 6.43 -42.66
N LEU A 3 -46.59 5.36 -43.29
CA LEU A 3 -46.04 4.01 -43.13
C LEU A 3 -44.59 3.90 -43.64
N SER A 4 -44.26 4.60 -44.73
CA SER A 4 -42.90 4.61 -45.31
C SER A 4 -41.90 5.31 -44.39
N VAL A 5 -42.30 6.39 -43.72
CA VAL A 5 -41.47 7.11 -42.73
C VAL A 5 -41.29 6.26 -41.45
N GLN A 6 -42.34 5.59 -40.98
CA GLN A 6 -42.27 4.67 -39.84
C GLN A 6 -41.36 3.46 -40.11
N VAL A 7 -41.43 2.88 -41.31
CA VAL A 7 -40.54 1.77 -41.71
C VAL A 7 -39.10 2.24 -41.87
N LEU A 8 -38.88 3.44 -42.43
CA LEU A 8 -37.56 4.03 -42.56
C LEU A 8 -36.93 4.33 -41.20
N TRP A 9 -37.74 4.86 -40.27
CA TRP A 9 -37.33 5.14 -38.89
C TRP A 9 -37.01 3.86 -38.12
N ARG A 10 -37.85 2.82 -38.24
CA ARG A 10 -37.56 1.48 -37.66
C ARG A 10 -36.32 0.82 -38.27
N ARG A 11 -36.08 0.99 -39.58
CA ARG A 11 -34.88 0.50 -40.27
C ARG A 11 -33.61 1.23 -39.82
N PHE A 12 -33.70 2.53 -39.57
CA PHE A 12 -32.60 3.34 -39.03
C PHE A 12 -32.28 2.95 -37.58
N GLU A 13 -33.32 2.79 -36.78
CA GLU A 13 -33.22 2.42 -35.37
C GLU A 13 -32.64 0.99 -35.19
N LEU A 14 -33.09 0.01 -35.99
CA LEU A 14 -32.48 -1.32 -36.01
C LEU A 14 -31.00 -1.27 -36.43
N LYS A 15 -30.65 -0.43 -37.41
CA LYS A 15 -29.25 -0.23 -37.84
C LYS A 15 -28.39 0.33 -36.70
N MET A 16 -28.89 1.34 -35.98
CA MET A 16 -28.18 1.97 -34.87
C MET A 16 -28.00 1.01 -33.69
N LYS A 17 -29.02 0.24 -33.33
CA LYS A 17 -28.94 -0.80 -32.29
C LYS A 17 -27.95 -1.91 -32.66
N SER A 18 -28.00 -2.40 -33.89
CA SER A 18 -27.06 -3.41 -34.37
C SER A 18 -25.62 -2.87 -34.41
N LEU A 19 -25.43 -1.59 -34.77
CA LEU A 19 -24.13 -0.92 -34.74
C LEU A 19 -23.59 -0.78 -33.30
N LEU A 20 -24.43 -0.41 -32.34
CA LEU A 20 -24.05 -0.32 -30.93
C LEU A 20 -23.68 -1.69 -30.34
N VAL A 21 -24.41 -2.75 -30.70
CA VAL A 21 -24.06 -4.12 -30.31
C VAL A 21 -22.71 -4.54 -30.90
N LEU A 22 -22.46 -4.24 -32.18
CA LEU A 22 -21.16 -4.53 -32.81
C LEU A 22 -20.02 -3.76 -32.13
N ILE A 23 -20.20 -2.46 -31.83
CA ILE A 23 -19.20 -1.66 -31.11
C ILE A 23 -18.95 -2.23 -29.71
N SER A 24 -19.99 -2.65 -28.99
CA SER A 24 -19.84 -3.25 -27.66
C SER A 24 -19.06 -4.57 -27.70
N VAL A 25 -19.35 -5.44 -28.67
CA VAL A 25 -18.63 -6.71 -28.84
C VAL A 25 -17.17 -6.48 -29.23
N VAL A 26 -16.92 -5.55 -30.16
CA VAL A 26 -15.55 -5.19 -30.57
C VAL A 26 -14.78 -4.55 -29.40
N GLY A 27 -15.41 -3.68 -28.63
CA GLY A 27 -14.82 -3.07 -27.43
C GLY A 27 -14.45 -4.11 -26.37
N ALA A 28 -15.32 -5.09 -26.12
CA ALA A 28 -15.03 -6.19 -25.20
C ALA A 28 -13.85 -7.06 -25.68
N ALA A 29 -13.80 -7.37 -26.98
CA ALA A 29 -12.69 -8.13 -27.57
C ALA A 29 -11.35 -7.37 -27.47
N VAL A 30 -11.36 -6.05 -27.70
CA VAL A 30 -10.17 -5.20 -27.54
C VAL A 30 -9.69 -5.19 -26.09
N ALA A 31 -10.60 -5.09 -25.11
CA ALA A 31 -10.22 -5.09 -23.69
C ALA A 31 -9.50 -6.39 -23.28
N GLN A 32 -9.86 -7.53 -23.89
CA GLN A 32 -9.22 -8.82 -23.62
C GLN A 32 -7.80 -8.91 -24.19
N HIS A 33 -7.47 -8.14 -25.23
CA HIS A 33 -6.12 -8.14 -25.82
C HIS A 33 -5.08 -7.45 -24.91
N TRP A 34 -5.51 -6.49 -24.08
CA TRP A 34 -4.62 -5.75 -23.16
C TRP A 34 -4.29 -6.57 -21.90
N GLY A 35 -5.10 -7.58 -21.58
CA GLY A 35 -4.85 -8.53 -20.50
C GLY A 35 -4.05 -9.77 -20.93
N ALA A 36 -3.49 -9.77 -22.15
CA ALA A 36 -2.66 -10.85 -22.66
C ALA A 36 -1.45 -11.09 -21.73
N PRO A 37 -0.93 -12.33 -21.66
CA PRO A 37 0.28 -12.64 -20.89
C PRO A 37 1.39 -11.65 -21.25
N ALA A 38 2.22 -11.34 -20.25
CA ALA A 38 3.22 -10.28 -20.31
C ALA A 38 3.93 -10.24 -21.68
N ALA A 39 4.02 -9.04 -22.26
CA ALA A 39 4.56 -8.85 -23.61
C ALA A 39 5.89 -9.62 -23.80
N PRO A 40 6.20 -10.12 -25.02
CA PRO A 40 7.42 -10.87 -25.27
C PRO A 40 8.65 -10.13 -24.74
N GLY A 41 9.36 -10.73 -23.78
CA GLY A 41 10.53 -10.13 -23.13
C GLY A 41 10.31 -9.61 -21.72
N VAL A 42 9.07 -9.61 -21.20
CA VAL A 42 8.81 -9.38 -19.78
C VAL A 42 8.90 -10.71 -19.02
N PRO A 43 9.82 -10.87 -18.06
CA PRO A 43 9.87 -12.07 -17.23
C PRO A 43 8.54 -12.26 -16.49
N ALA A 44 8.00 -13.48 -16.54
CA ALA A 44 6.85 -13.83 -15.73
C ALA A 44 7.20 -13.67 -14.23
N ASP A 45 6.21 -13.26 -13.42
CA ASP A 45 6.35 -13.28 -11.97
C ASP A 45 6.81 -14.68 -11.52
N THR A 46 7.77 -14.76 -10.60
CA THR A 46 8.14 -16.04 -10.00
C THR A 46 6.92 -16.63 -9.26
N PRO A 47 6.84 -17.97 -9.08
CA PRO A 47 5.64 -18.59 -8.50
C PRO A 47 5.27 -18.02 -7.12
N GLU A 48 6.25 -17.62 -6.32
CA GLU A 48 6.05 -17.00 -5.01
C GLU A 48 5.42 -15.61 -5.11
N VAL A 49 5.88 -14.78 -6.06
CA VAL A 49 5.37 -13.41 -6.27
C VAL A 49 3.95 -13.45 -6.84
N ALA A 50 3.68 -14.41 -7.74
CA ALA A 50 2.34 -14.63 -8.26
C ALA A 50 1.35 -15.04 -7.15
N ALA A 51 1.75 -15.96 -6.27
CA ALA A 51 0.93 -16.39 -5.13
C ALA A 51 0.67 -15.24 -4.14
N ALA A 52 1.69 -14.45 -3.81
CA ALA A 52 1.56 -13.29 -2.92
C ALA A 52 0.63 -12.22 -3.53
N LYS A 53 0.78 -11.93 -4.83
CA LYS A 53 -0.08 -10.97 -5.55
C LYS A 53 -1.52 -11.47 -5.59
N ALA A 54 -1.76 -12.75 -5.87
CA ALA A 54 -3.10 -13.34 -5.85
C ALA A 54 -3.73 -13.26 -4.45
N ALA A 55 -2.98 -13.60 -3.39
CA ALA A 55 -3.44 -13.49 -2.02
C ALA A 55 -3.78 -12.03 -1.63
N HIS A 56 -2.95 -11.07 -2.06
CA HIS A 56 -3.20 -9.65 -1.84
C HIS A 56 -4.45 -9.15 -2.58
N LEU A 57 -4.65 -9.55 -3.84
CA LEU A 57 -5.86 -9.20 -4.60
C LEU A 57 -7.11 -9.83 -3.98
N ALA A 58 -7.02 -11.06 -3.47
CA ALA A 58 -8.12 -11.69 -2.74
C ALA A 58 -8.42 -10.96 -1.42
N ALA A 59 -7.40 -10.46 -0.72
CA ALA A 59 -7.60 -9.63 0.47
C ALA A 59 -8.25 -8.27 0.12
N LEU A 60 -7.81 -7.63 -0.98
CA LEU A 60 -8.38 -6.38 -1.46
C LEU A 60 -9.86 -6.53 -1.86
N ALA A 61 -10.21 -7.62 -2.56
CA ALA A 61 -11.59 -7.93 -2.91
C ALA A 61 -12.46 -8.12 -1.66
N ARG A 62 -11.95 -8.84 -0.65
CA ARG A 62 -12.63 -9.01 0.64
C ARG A 62 -12.78 -7.68 1.40
N ALA A 63 -11.75 -6.82 1.39
CA ALA A 63 -11.80 -5.51 2.04
C ALA A 63 -12.82 -4.57 1.37
N ASN A 64 -12.91 -4.58 0.03
CA ASN A 64 -13.90 -3.79 -0.70
C ASN A 64 -15.35 -4.29 -0.51
N GLN A 65 -15.52 -5.57 -0.16
CA GLN A 65 -16.83 -6.17 0.13
C GLN A 65 -17.22 -6.05 1.62
N ALA A 66 -16.26 -5.75 2.49
CA ALA A 66 -16.54 -5.57 3.90
C ALA A 66 -17.35 -4.26 4.10
N PRO A 67 -18.44 -4.29 4.90
CA PRO A 67 -19.07 -3.06 5.36
C PRO A 67 -18.02 -2.20 6.04
N VAL A 68 -17.88 -0.94 5.61
CA VAL A 68 -16.97 0.01 6.23
C VAL A 68 -17.32 0.05 7.73
N PRO A 69 -16.43 -0.41 8.64
CA PRO A 69 -16.71 -0.25 10.05
C PRO A 69 -16.82 1.25 10.30
N GLN A 70 -17.92 1.63 10.95
CA GLN A 70 -18.19 2.98 11.40
C GLN A 70 -16.92 3.51 12.06
N GLN A 71 -16.40 4.63 11.54
CA GLN A 71 -15.09 5.19 11.87
C GLN A 71 -14.81 5.05 13.37
N GLN A 72 -13.97 4.08 13.73
CA GLN A 72 -13.27 4.14 14.99
C GLN A 72 -12.38 5.38 14.85
N SER A 73 -12.84 6.48 15.44
CA SER A 73 -12.02 7.64 15.64
C SER A 73 -10.83 7.16 16.45
N TRP A 74 -9.71 6.96 15.74
CA TRP A 74 -8.42 6.90 16.39
C TRP A 74 -8.35 8.17 17.22
N ALA A 75 -8.50 8.05 18.54
CA ALA A 75 -8.24 9.14 19.44
C ALA A 75 -6.78 9.50 19.17
N GLN A 76 -6.58 10.53 18.34
CA GLN A 76 -5.25 10.98 17.98
C GLN A 76 -4.60 11.39 19.29
N PRO A 77 -3.55 10.71 19.78
CA PRO A 77 -2.70 11.37 20.74
C PRO A 77 -2.23 12.64 20.03
N GLN A 78 -2.53 13.79 20.61
CA GLN A 78 -2.00 15.09 20.18
C GLN A 78 -0.48 15.03 20.38
N GLN A 79 0.21 14.39 19.43
CA GLN A 79 1.63 14.50 19.21
C GLN A 79 1.81 15.89 18.60
N GLN A 80 1.72 16.91 19.45
CA GLN A 80 2.04 18.27 19.10
C GLN A 80 3.54 18.28 18.82
N TRP A 81 3.89 18.04 17.57
CA TRP A 81 5.25 18.16 17.06
C TRP A 81 5.69 19.56 17.42
N ASN A 82 6.58 19.66 18.41
CA ASN A 82 7.06 20.93 18.93
C ASN A 82 7.95 21.53 17.85
N GLN A 83 7.33 22.26 16.91
CA GLN A 83 8.04 22.97 15.87
C GLN A 83 8.83 24.11 16.55
N PRO A 84 10.16 24.11 16.52
CA PRO A 84 10.90 25.27 16.93
C PRO A 84 10.64 26.36 15.90
N GLN A 85 9.75 27.30 16.24
CA GLN A 85 9.70 28.57 15.53
C GLN A 85 11.08 29.20 15.66
N GLN A 86 11.72 29.45 14.52
CA GLN A 86 13.05 30.06 14.40
C GLN A 86 13.02 31.50 14.92
N GLN A 87 12.92 31.68 16.23
CA GLN A 87 12.96 32.98 16.86
C GLN A 87 14.42 33.29 17.23
N TRP A 88 15.14 33.76 16.22
CA TRP A 88 16.60 33.98 16.18
C TRP A 88 17.18 34.97 17.22
N ASN A 89 16.43 35.36 18.26
CA ASN A 89 16.86 36.47 19.12
C ASN A 89 16.36 36.42 20.58
N GLN A 90 16.42 35.26 21.25
CA GLN A 90 16.19 35.17 22.70
C GLN A 90 17.41 34.60 23.46
N PRO A 91 17.77 35.15 24.63
CA PRO A 91 18.76 34.53 25.51
C PRO A 91 18.20 33.20 26.05
N GLN A 92 18.99 32.13 25.90
CA GLN A 92 18.58 30.75 26.20
C GLN A 92 18.22 30.60 27.68
N GLN A 93 16.95 30.29 27.94
CA GLN A 93 16.50 29.81 29.25
C GLN A 93 17.14 28.44 29.54
N PRO A 94 17.50 28.11 30.79
CA PRO A 94 18.03 26.79 31.14
C PRO A 94 16.97 25.73 30.83
N GLN A 95 17.20 24.93 29.79
CA GLN A 95 16.31 23.85 29.42
C GLN A 95 16.25 22.85 30.56
N ALA A 96 15.03 22.47 30.98
CA ALA A 96 14.85 21.45 31.99
C ALA A 96 15.57 20.18 31.54
N ARG A 97 16.59 19.78 32.31
CA ARG A 97 17.34 18.55 32.09
C ARG A 97 16.34 17.41 32.03
N TRP A 98 16.34 16.66 30.93
CA TRP A 98 15.40 15.56 30.76
C TRP A 98 15.72 14.45 31.77
N ASN A 99 14.78 14.15 32.67
CA ASN A 99 14.91 13.16 33.76
C ASN A 99 14.24 11.80 33.42
N GLY A 100 14.00 11.49 32.15
CA GLY A 100 13.36 10.25 31.73
C GLY A 100 14.30 9.03 31.67
N PRO A 101 13.76 7.81 31.46
CA PRO A 101 14.57 6.60 31.32
C PRO A 101 15.41 6.65 30.05
N VAL A 102 16.73 6.51 30.17
CA VAL A 102 17.64 6.43 29.03
C VAL A 102 17.23 5.25 28.14
N ALA A 103 17.00 5.53 26.85
CA ALA A 103 16.74 4.48 25.86
C ALA A 103 18.03 3.68 25.64
N LEU A 104 18.11 2.49 26.23
CA LEU A 104 19.24 1.57 26.13
C LEU A 104 19.10 0.70 24.87
N PRO A 105 19.99 0.83 23.86
CA PRO A 105 19.96 -0.06 22.71
C PRO A 105 20.31 -1.50 23.13
N PRO A 106 19.73 -2.54 22.50
CA PRO A 106 20.04 -3.93 22.81
C PRO A 106 21.54 -4.18 22.75
N GLY A 107 22.12 -4.73 23.81
CA GLY A 107 23.55 -5.03 23.87
C GLY A 107 24.44 -3.92 24.42
N PHE A 108 23.90 -2.82 24.96
CA PHE A 108 24.69 -1.75 25.58
C PHE A 108 24.25 -1.46 27.03
N ASP A 109 25.19 -1.04 27.86
CA ASP A 109 24.95 -0.58 29.23
C ASP A 109 24.49 0.88 29.28
N GLN A 110 24.12 1.35 30.49
CA GLN A 110 23.65 2.72 30.74
C GLN A 110 24.65 3.83 30.37
N ASN A 111 25.91 3.47 30.14
CA ASN A 111 26.99 4.35 29.72
C ASN A 111 27.23 4.29 28.21
N GLY A 112 26.46 3.48 27.47
CA GLY A 112 26.64 3.25 26.04
C GLY A 112 27.81 2.32 25.71
N ALA A 113 28.34 1.58 26.69
CA ALA A 113 29.36 0.56 26.46
C ALA A 113 28.69 -0.77 26.04
N PRO A 114 29.25 -1.51 25.07
CA PRO A 114 28.73 -2.82 24.70
C PRO A 114 28.82 -3.79 25.89
N LEU A 115 27.76 -4.57 26.11
CA LEU A 115 27.74 -5.63 27.11
C LEU A 115 28.77 -6.71 26.74
N PRO A 116 29.55 -7.23 27.71
CA PRO A 116 30.52 -8.28 27.43
C PRO A 116 29.79 -9.56 27.00
N VAL A 117 30.24 -10.13 25.89
CA VAL A 117 29.83 -11.47 25.47
C VAL A 117 30.45 -12.45 26.47
N GLN A 118 29.63 -13.31 27.08
CA GLN A 118 30.14 -14.34 27.98
C GLN A 118 30.98 -15.31 27.16
N ASP A 119 32.26 -15.47 27.51
CA ASP A 119 33.14 -16.46 26.90
C ASP A 119 32.46 -17.84 27.03
N THR A 120 32.47 -18.62 25.95
CA THR A 120 31.96 -19.99 26.00
C THR A 120 32.86 -20.83 26.92
N PRO A 121 32.34 -21.89 27.57
CA PRO A 121 33.11 -22.66 28.56
C PRO A 121 34.42 -23.23 28.00
N GLU A 122 34.49 -23.46 26.69
CA GLU A 122 35.69 -23.89 25.98
C GLU A 122 36.81 -22.84 26.06
N VAL A 123 36.47 -21.57 25.82
CA VAL A 123 37.44 -20.44 25.84
C VAL A 123 37.89 -20.12 27.27
N ALA A 124 37.04 -20.36 28.26
CA ALA A 124 37.38 -20.17 29.67
C ALA A 124 38.37 -21.23 30.19
N ALA A 125 38.28 -22.48 29.70
CA ALA A 125 39.16 -23.57 30.09
C ALA A 125 40.60 -23.40 29.57
N GLU A 126 40.77 -22.69 28.46
CA GLU A 126 42.08 -22.45 27.83
C GLU A 126 42.84 -21.25 28.45
N ARG A 127 42.14 -20.45 29.27
CA ARG A 127 42.70 -19.29 29.99
C ARG A 127 43.10 -19.62 31.44
N ALA A 128 42.96 -20.87 31.89
CA ALA A 128 43.32 -21.36 33.23
C ALA A 128 44.61 -22.19 33.20
#